data_AF-A0A7S4F6A8-F1
#
_entry.id   AF-A0A7S4F6A8-F1
#
_cell.length_a   1.000
_cell.length_b   1.000
_cell.length_c   1.000
_cell.angle_alpha   90.00
_cell.angle_beta   90.00
_cell.angle_gamma   90.00
#
_symmetry.space_group_name_H-M   'P 1'
#
loop_
_entity.id
_entity.type
_entity.pdbx_description
1 polymer ?
#
loop_
_entity_poly.entity_id
_entity_poly.type
_entity_poly.pdbx_seq_one_letter_code
_entity_poly.pdbx_strand_id
1 'polypeptide(L)'
;MKFTGDDEASTRLRETIRTSPTALKAWYHGQSREAPIRKDWERVKASVMYTGVAAKFAQHPQLAATLVATGSDRIRAAISTDDWQEINGYILERVREELKPEDQRDTARLEELVREIDG
;
A
#
# COMPACT_ATOMS: atom_id res chain seq x y z
N MET A 1 6.54 -8.23 -0.76
CA MET A 1 6.06 -8.95 0.45
C MET A 1 7.08 -8.80 1.58
N LYS A 2 6.66 -8.88 2.86
CA LYS A 2 7.50 -8.66 4.06
C LYS A 2 8.52 -9.79 4.32
N PHE A 3 8.10 -11.02 4.08
CA PHE A 3 8.91 -12.22 4.20
C PHE A 3 9.36 -12.64 2.80
N THR A 4 10.64 -13.00 2.63
CA THR A 4 11.28 -13.13 1.31
C THR A 4 10.93 -14.44 0.60
N GLY A 5 10.62 -15.49 1.34
CA GLY A 5 10.37 -16.84 0.82
C GLY A 5 11.66 -17.64 0.56
N ASP A 6 12.80 -17.13 1.03
CA ASP A 6 14.11 -17.78 0.80
C ASP A 6 14.33 -18.98 1.73
N ASP A 7 13.49 -19.14 2.75
CA ASP A 7 13.48 -20.25 3.69
C ASP A 7 12.08 -20.83 3.88
N GLU A 8 12.02 -22.03 4.47
CA GLU A 8 10.78 -22.78 4.65
C GLU A 8 9.78 -22.06 5.56
N ALA A 9 10.26 -21.41 6.64
CA ALA A 9 9.40 -20.69 7.57
C ALA A 9 8.80 -19.45 6.89
N SER A 10 9.61 -18.71 6.15
CA SER A 10 9.14 -17.59 5.34
C SER A 10 8.15 -18.05 4.27
N THR A 11 8.38 -19.19 3.61
CA THR A 11 7.46 -19.71 2.59
C THR A 11 6.11 -20.09 3.19
N ARG A 12 6.10 -20.84 4.30
CA ARG A 12 4.88 -21.20 5.01
C ARG A 12 4.09 -19.97 5.44
N LEU A 13 4.78 -18.99 6.06
CA LEU A 13 4.12 -17.79 6.56
C LEU A 13 3.50 -16.95 5.44
N ARG A 14 4.17 -16.85 4.28
CA ARG A 14 3.61 -16.19 3.09
C ARG A 14 2.32 -16.85 2.63
N GLU A 15 2.30 -18.17 2.58
CA GLU A 15 1.13 -18.93 2.15
C GLU A 15 -0.03 -18.81 3.15
N THR A 16 0.26 -18.85 4.46
CA THR A 16 -0.73 -18.59 5.52
C THR A 16 -1.34 -17.19 5.38
N ILE A 17 -0.53 -16.17 5.12
CA ILE A 17 -1.03 -14.79 4.90
C ILE A 17 -1.89 -14.73 3.63
N ARG A 18 -1.43 -15.33 2.52
CA ARG A 18 -2.14 -15.34 1.23
C ARG A 18 -3.51 -16.00 1.31
N THR A 19 -3.62 -17.07 2.08
CA THR A 19 -4.84 -17.88 2.22
C THR A 19 -5.68 -17.52 3.44
N SER A 20 -5.29 -16.48 4.19
CA SER A 20 -6.03 -16.02 5.36
C SER A 20 -7.45 -15.61 4.98
N PRO A 21 -8.47 -16.06 5.73
CA PRO A 21 -9.87 -15.85 5.33
C PRO A 21 -10.35 -14.41 5.59
N THR A 22 -9.59 -13.61 6.35
CA THR A 22 -9.91 -12.20 6.61
C THR A 22 -8.65 -11.35 6.61
N ALA A 23 -8.79 -10.06 6.26
CA ALA A 23 -7.71 -9.09 6.32
C ALA A 23 -7.09 -8.97 7.72
N LEU A 24 -7.93 -9.03 8.77
CA LEU A 24 -7.45 -8.98 10.16
C LEU A 24 -6.55 -10.17 10.51
N LYS A 25 -6.90 -11.38 10.05
CA LYS A 25 -6.05 -12.58 10.25
C LYS A 25 -4.76 -12.48 9.45
N ALA A 26 -4.83 -12.03 8.20
CA ALA A 26 -3.64 -11.81 7.37
C ALA A 26 -2.68 -10.80 8.04
N TRP A 27 -3.22 -9.70 8.59
CA TRP A 27 -2.45 -8.71 9.35
C TRP A 27 -1.80 -9.34 10.58
N TYR A 28 -2.56 -10.12 11.37
CA TYR A 28 -2.04 -10.80 12.56
C TYR A 28 -0.87 -11.74 12.22
N HIS A 29 -1.02 -12.60 11.21
CA HIS A 29 0.07 -13.46 10.74
C HIS A 29 1.27 -12.65 10.22
N GLY A 30 1.01 -11.50 9.59
CA GLY A 30 2.04 -10.54 9.16
C GLY A 30 2.87 -9.94 10.30
N GLN A 31 2.39 -9.98 11.55
CA GLN A 31 3.14 -9.53 12.74
C GLN A 31 4.05 -10.61 13.33
N SER A 32 3.92 -11.87 12.88
CA SER A 32 4.76 -12.96 13.35
C SER A 32 6.25 -12.68 13.16
N ARG A 33 7.05 -13.17 14.11
CA ARG A 33 8.52 -13.14 14.10
C ARG A 33 9.11 -14.55 13.92
N GLU A 34 8.28 -15.52 13.54
CA GLU A 34 8.69 -16.91 13.27
C GLU A 34 9.56 -17.06 12.01
N ALA A 35 9.54 -16.07 11.12
CA ALA A 35 10.36 -16.02 9.92
C ALA A 35 11.14 -14.69 9.84
N PRO A 36 12.35 -14.69 9.24
CA PRO A 36 13.12 -13.47 9.06
C PRO A 36 12.36 -12.47 8.19
N ILE A 37 12.39 -11.21 8.60
CA ILE A 37 11.84 -10.09 7.83
C ILE A 37 12.93 -9.57 6.91
N ARG A 38 12.56 -9.17 5.70
CA ARG A 38 13.49 -8.55 4.75
C ARG A 38 14.21 -7.35 5.38
N LYS A 39 15.52 -7.23 5.13
CA LYS A 39 16.40 -6.24 5.79
C LYS A 39 16.00 -4.79 5.51
N ASP A 40 15.43 -4.54 4.35
CA ASP A 40 14.97 -3.23 3.88
C ASP A 40 13.47 -2.98 4.14
N TRP A 41 12.81 -3.80 4.97
CA TRP A 41 11.35 -3.78 5.12
C TRP A 41 10.80 -2.41 5.48
N GLU A 42 11.43 -1.73 6.44
CA GLU A 42 10.96 -0.42 6.89
C GLU A 42 11.01 0.64 5.79
N ARG A 43 11.99 0.54 4.88
CA ARG A 43 12.15 1.45 3.73
C ARG A 43 11.13 1.20 2.63
N VAL A 44 10.74 -0.06 2.42
CA VAL A 44 9.96 -0.49 1.24
C VAL A 44 8.50 -0.83 1.54
N LYS A 45 8.09 -0.84 2.82
CA LYS A 45 6.73 -1.23 3.22
C LYS A 45 5.66 -0.34 2.58
N ALA A 46 5.94 0.96 2.44
CA ALA A 46 5.04 1.93 1.83
C ALA A 46 4.89 1.66 0.33
N SER A 47 6.00 1.49 -0.42
CA SER A 47 5.96 1.10 -1.84
C SER A 47 5.23 -0.23 -2.08
N VAL A 48 5.44 -1.22 -1.21
CA VAL A 48 4.73 -2.52 -1.28
C VAL A 48 3.23 -2.34 -1.03
N MET A 49 2.83 -1.49 -0.08
CA MET A 49 1.43 -1.16 0.15
C MET A 49 0.83 -0.43 -1.06
N TYR A 50 1.56 0.54 -1.62
CA TYR A 50 1.18 1.25 -2.84
C TYR A 50 0.87 0.28 -3.99
N THR A 51 1.72 -0.72 -4.25
CA THR A 51 1.46 -1.72 -5.30
C THR A 51 0.12 -2.44 -5.09
N GLY A 52 -0.19 -2.82 -3.85
CA GLY A 52 -1.46 -3.47 -3.52
C GLY A 52 -2.67 -2.55 -3.68
N VAL A 53 -2.54 -1.29 -3.26
CA VAL A 53 -3.62 -0.29 -3.38
C VAL A 53 -3.85 0.08 -4.84
N ALA A 54 -2.80 0.31 -5.62
CA ALA A 54 -2.89 0.57 -7.05
C ALA A 54 -3.60 -0.59 -7.78
N ALA A 55 -3.21 -1.83 -7.49
CA ALA A 55 -3.87 -3.02 -8.05
C ALA A 55 -5.36 -3.09 -7.66
N LYS A 56 -5.72 -2.78 -6.41
CA LYS A 56 -7.12 -2.71 -5.96
C LYS A 56 -7.93 -1.74 -6.82
N PHE A 57 -7.44 -0.52 -7.04
CA PHE A 57 -8.20 0.47 -7.81
C PHE A 57 -8.22 0.15 -9.31
N ALA A 58 -7.15 -0.44 -9.86
CA ALA A 58 -7.12 -0.93 -11.23
C ALA A 58 -8.16 -2.05 -11.48
N GLN A 59 -8.38 -2.93 -10.49
CA GLN A 59 -9.34 -4.04 -10.59
C GLN A 59 -10.80 -3.62 -10.32
N HIS A 60 -11.03 -2.43 -9.76
CA HIS A 60 -12.36 -1.98 -9.32
C HIS A 60 -12.67 -0.56 -9.83
N PRO A 61 -13.11 -0.40 -11.10
CA PRO A 61 -13.35 0.90 -11.73
C PRO A 61 -14.29 1.83 -10.95
N GLN A 62 -15.29 1.27 -10.27
CA GLN A 62 -16.21 2.01 -9.42
C GLN A 62 -15.50 2.66 -8.23
N LEU A 63 -14.54 1.96 -7.61
CA LEU A 63 -13.74 2.51 -6.51
C LEU A 63 -12.77 3.58 -7.05
N ALA A 64 -12.20 3.35 -8.24
CA ALA A 64 -11.31 4.31 -8.89
C ALA A 64 -12.04 5.63 -9.19
N ALA A 65 -13.26 5.56 -9.72
CA ALA A 65 -14.10 6.73 -9.94
C ALA A 65 -14.40 7.48 -8.63
N THR A 66 -14.72 6.77 -7.54
CA THR A 66 -14.91 7.38 -6.22
C THR A 66 -13.65 8.07 -5.72
N LEU A 67 -12.47 7.46 -5.90
CA LEU A 67 -11.20 8.05 -5.49
C LEU A 67 -10.88 9.32 -6.29
N VAL A 68 -11.04 9.29 -7.62
CA VAL A 68 -10.84 10.47 -8.48
C VAL A 68 -11.81 11.59 -8.13
N ALA A 69 -13.06 11.26 -7.78
CA ALA A 69 -14.07 12.24 -7.38
C ALA A 69 -13.73 13.00 -6.07
N THR A 70 -12.74 12.55 -5.30
CA THR A 70 -12.20 13.33 -4.16
C THR A 70 -11.43 14.58 -4.58
N GLY A 71 -11.22 14.79 -5.89
CA GLY A 71 -10.64 16.01 -6.44
C GLY A 71 -9.15 16.15 -6.13
N SER A 72 -8.78 17.29 -5.56
CA SER A 72 -7.39 17.62 -5.18
C SER A 72 -7.20 17.77 -3.67
N ASP A 73 -8.26 17.53 -2.88
CA ASP A 73 -8.19 17.63 -1.43
C ASP A 73 -7.25 16.56 -0.86
N ARG A 74 -6.62 16.88 0.28
CA ARG A 74 -5.79 15.92 1.02
C ARG A 74 -6.66 14.80 1.57
N ILE A 75 -6.20 13.56 1.45
CA ILE A 75 -6.93 12.39 1.92
C ILE A 75 -6.47 12.03 3.32
N ARG A 76 -7.38 12.14 4.30
CA ARG A 76 -7.16 11.64 5.66
C ARG A 76 -7.60 10.18 5.74
N ALA A 77 -6.65 9.26 5.81
CA ALA A 77 -6.97 7.84 5.97
C ALA A 77 -7.51 7.53 7.39
N ALA A 78 -8.00 6.30 7.55
CA ALA A 78 -8.43 5.80 8.85
C ALA A 78 -7.27 5.79 9.86
N ILE A 79 -7.61 5.96 11.14
CA ILE A 79 -6.63 5.87 12.24
C ILE A 79 -5.94 4.50 12.17
N SER A 80 -4.63 4.50 12.30
CA SER A 80 -3.79 3.32 12.22
C SER A 80 -2.63 3.41 13.22
N THR A 81 -1.83 2.36 13.30
CA THR A 81 -0.60 2.34 14.11
C THR A 81 0.52 3.08 13.38
N ASP A 82 1.50 3.58 14.12
CA ASP A 82 2.63 4.34 13.57
C ASP A 82 2.14 5.48 12.64
N ASP A 83 2.85 5.71 11.55
CA ASP A 83 2.55 6.77 10.58
C ASP A 83 1.60 6.30 9.46
N TRP A 84 0.97 5.12 9.59
CA TRP A 84 0.15 4.54 8.52
C TRP A 84 -1.10 5.36 8.18
N GLN A 85 -1.59 6.20 9.10
CA GLN A 85 -2.70 7.11 8.76
C GLN A 85 -2.27 8.12 7.68
N GLU A 86 -1.05 8.67 7.80
CA GLU A 86 -0.51 9.64 6.86
C GLU A 86 -0.04 8.96 5.58
N ILE A 87 0.75 7.88 5.69
CA ILE A 87 1.26 7.11 4.55
C ILE A 87 0.11 6.60 3.65
N ASN A 88 -0.98 6.10 4.24
CA ASN A 88 -2.12 5.66 3.44
C ASN A 88 -2.83 6.83 2.74
N GLY A 89 -2.81 8.03 3.32
CA GLY A 89 -3.27 9.25 2.65
C GLY A 89 -2.45 9.52 1.39
N TYR A 90 -1.12 9.52 1.51
CA TYR A 90 -0.21 9.71 0.37
C TYR A 90 -0.37 8.63 -0.70
N ILE A 91 -0.49 7.36 -0.30
CA ILE A 91 -0.72 6.26 -1.25
C ILE A 91 -2.03 6.47 -2.03
N LEU A 92 -3.12 6.84 -1.35
CA LEU A 92 -4.40 7.10 -2.00
C LEU A 92 -4.33 8.29 -2.95
N GLU A 93 -3.67 9.38 -2.54
CA GLU A 93 -3.46 10.54 -3.40
C GLU A 93 -2.59 10.21 -4.62
N ARG A 94 -1.54 9.41 -4.46
CA ARG A 94 -0.67 8.99 -5.57
C ARG A 94 -1.48 8.18 -6.59
N VAL A 95 -2.22 7.18 -6.11
CA VAL A 95 -3.07 6.36 -6.97
C VAL A 95 -4.14 7.22 -7.64
N ARG A 96 -4.71 8.21 -6.94
CA ARG A 96 -5.65 9.16 -7.53
C ARG A 96 -5.03 9.93 -8.70
N GLU A 97 -3.84 10.51 -8.53
CA GLU A 97 -3.18 11.25 -9.61
C GLU A 97 -2.83 10.33 -10.79
N GLU A 98 -2.35 9.12 -10.53
CA GLU A 98 -2.01 8.16 -11.60
C GLU A 98 -3.24 7.69 -12.39
N LEU A 99 -4.43 7.66 -11.75
CA LEU A 99 -5.70 7.32 -12.41
C LEU A 99 -6.26 8.45 -13.29
N LYS A 100 -5.84 9.71 -13.08
CA LYS A 100 -6.28 10.84 -13.92
C LYS A 100 -5.64 10.76 -15.31
N PRO A 101 -6.32 11.26 -16.37
CA PRO A 101 -5.69 11.55 -17.65
C PRO A 101 -4.42 12.40 -17.49
N GLU A 102 -3.40 12.17 -18.32
CA GLU A 102 -2.07 12.80 -18.17
C GLU A 102 -2.13 14.33 -18.14
N ASP A 103 -3.03 14.93 -18.93
CA ASP A 103 -3.26 16.38 -19.01
C ASP A 103 -3.96 16.96 -17.77
N GLN A 104 -4.46 16.11 -16.87
CA GLN A 104 -5.18 16.49 -15.65
C GLN A 104 -4.41 16.15 -14.37
N ARG A 105 -3.22 15.53 -14.48
CA ARG A 105 -2.39 15.17 -13.32
C ARG A 105 -1.70 16.39 -12.76
N ASP A 106 -1.66 16.49 -11.43
CA ASP A 106 -0.72 17.40 -10.78
C ASP A 106 0.66 16.73 -10.68
N THR A 107 1.53 17.00 -11.65
CA THR A 107 2.86 16.37 -11.72
C THR A 107 3.73 16.74 -10.52
N ALA A 108 3.65 17.97 -10.02
CA ALA A 108 4.44 18.40 -8.86
C ALA A 108 4.01 17.67 -7.59
N ARG A 109 2.69 17.51 -7.40
CA ARG A 109 2.15 16.72 -6.29
C ARG A 109 2.51 15.24 -6.44
N LEU A 110 2.44 14.68 -7.65
CA LEU A 110 2.81 13.29 -7.90
C LEU A 110 4.28 13.03 -7.56
N GLU A 111 5.20 13.93 -7.94
CA GLU A 111 6.62 13.83 -7.57
C GLU A 111 6.84 13.90 -6.06
N GLU A 112 6.13 14.78 -5.35
CA GLU A 112 6.16 14.86 -3.90
C GLU A 112 5.70 13.53 -3.28
N LEU A 113 4.58 13.00 -3.73
CA LEU A 113 4.01 11.73 -3.25
C LEU A 113 4.94 10.53 -3.50
N VAL A 114 5.62 10.50 -4.65
CA VAL A 114 6.64 9.47 -4.93
C VAL A 114 7.79 9.57 -3.92
N ARG A 115 8.27 10.78 -3.59
CA ARG A 115 9.32 10.96 -2.59
C ARG A 115 8.88 10.53 -1.18
N GLU A 116 7.65 10.86 -0.77
CA GLU A 116 7.13 10.48 0.55
C GLU A 116 6.91 8.96 0.70
N ILE A 117 6.66 8.24 -0.41
CA ILE A 117 6.36 6.79 -0.39
C ILE A 117 7.60 5.93 -0.65
N ASP A 118 8.49 6.37 -1.55
CA ASP A 118 9.63 5.57 -2.05
C ASP A 118 11.00 6.09 -1.57
N GLY A 119 11.05 7.24 -0.87
CA GLY A 119 12.26 7.83 -0.29
C GLY A 119 12.74 7.09 0.95
#